data_AF-A0A3N5TZU8-F1
#
_entry.id   AF-A0A3N5TZU8-F1
#
_cell.length_a   1.000
_cell.length_b   1.000
_cell.length_c   1.000
_cell.angle_alpha   90.00
_cell.angle_beta   90.00
_cell.angle_gamma   90.00
#
_symmetry.space_group_name_H-M   'P 1'
#
loop_
_entity.id
_entity.type
_entity.pdbx_description
1 polymer ?
#
loop_
_entity_poly.entity_id
_entity_poly.type
_entity_poly.pdbx_seq_one_letter_code
_entity_poly.pdbx_strand_id
1 'polypeptide(L)'
;MKHVFLTVLVLIVSFGAAGTLSAQESLIETVANGCKTEIETYCKAVTPGEGRMLACLYAHGDKLSGKCEYALYDAAARLERAVAALTYVAKECEADIVANCSGVKAGEGRILQCLEKNEAKVSKRCKGAIKEVGLK
;
A
#
# COMPACT_ATOMS: atom_id res chain seq x y z
N MET A 1 6.54 2.92 51.45
CA MET A 1 5.52 2.35 50.54
C MET A 1 4.64 3.40 49.84
N LYS A 2 4.21 4.49 50.50
CA LYS A 2 3.48 5.60 49.84
C LYS A 2 4.28 6.34 48.74
N HIS A 3 5.60 6.48 48.91
CA HIS A 3 6.47 7.14 47.92
C HIS A 3 6.76 6.30 46.68
N VAL A 4 6.67 4.96 46.76
CA VAL A 4 6.83 4.05 45.60
C VAL A 4 5.60 4.11 44.69
N PHE A 5 4.41 4.28 45.28
CA PHE A 5 3.18 4.51 44.52
C PHE A 5 3.18 5.87 43.81
N LEU A 6 3.76 6.90 44.43
CA LEU A 6 3.83 8.25 43.85
C LEU A 6 4.84 8.33 42.69
N THR A 7 5.94 7.59 42.75
CA THR A 7 6.95 7.58 41.68
C THR A 7 6.56 6.75 40.47
N VAL A 8 5.77 5.68 40.62
CA VAL A 8 5.29 4.89 39.46
C VAL A 8 4.17 5.61 38.71
N LEU A 9 3.34 6.42 39.37
CA LEU A 9 2.35 7.29 38.72
C LEU A 9 2.99 8.33 37.78
N VAL A 10 4.23 8.72 38.04
CA VAL A 10 5.01 9.63 37.17
C VAL A 10 5.54 8.93 35.91
N LEU A 11 5.66 7.59 35.91
CA LEU A 11 6.10 6.81 34.74
C LEU A 11 4.99 6.58 33.69
N ILE A 12 3.74 6.93 33.99
CA ILE A 12 2.60 6.73 33.07
C ILE A 12 2.34 8.00 32.21
N VAL A 13 2.83 9.18 32.63
CA VAL A 13 2.56 10.47 31.95
C VAL A 13 3.56 10.80 30.83
N SER A 14 4.67 10.07 30.71
CA SER A 14 5.70 10.32 29.67
C SER A 14 5.70 9.33 28.50
N PHE A 15 4.80 8.33 28.50
CA PHE A 15 4.66 7.35 27.40
C PHE A 15 3.43 7.60 26.52
N GLY A 16 3.01 8.86 26.42
CA GLY A 16 1.77 9.28 25.76
C GLY A 16 1.98 10.43 24.78
N ALA A 17 3.06 10.44 24.01
CA ALA A 17 3.00 11.10 22.71
C ALA A 17 2.15 10.21 21.82
N ALA A 18 0.86 10.52 21.75
CA ALA A 18 -0.04 10.10 20.69
C ALA A 18 0.50 10.63 19.35
N GLY A 19 1.58 10.03 18.86
CA GLY A 19 1.85 10.02 17.44
C GLY A 19 0.71 9.23 16.81
N THR A 20 -0.07 9.88 15.95
CA THR A 20 -0.99 9.16 15.06
C THR A 20 -0.16 8.17 14.24
N LEU A 21 -0.18 6.90 14.67
CA LEU A 21 0.30 5.75 13.91
C LEU A 21 -0.66 5.52 12.73
N SER A 22 -0.63 6.43 11.75
CA SER A 22 -1.34 6.31 10.49
C SER A 22 -0.71 7.21 9.41
N ALA A 23 0.61 7.16 9.28
CA ALA A 23 1.26 7.47 8.02
C ALA A 23 1.60 6.15 7.32
N GLN A 24 0.58 5.44 6.82
CA GLN A 24 0.86 4.47 5.76
C GLN A 24 1.14 5.29 4.51
N GLU A 25 2.40 5.75 4.35
CA GLU A 25 2.82 6.46 3.14
C GLU A 25 2.44 5.62 1.93
N SER A 26 1.85 6.26 0.92
CA SER A 26 1.58 5.58 -0.34
C SER A 26 2.89 5.14 -1.00
N LEU A 27 2.87 4.13 -1.87
CA LEU A 27 4.06 3.71 -2.63
C LEU A 27 4.67 4.89 -3.41
N ILE A 28 3.83 5.78 -3.91
CA ILE A 28 4.23 6.97 -4.66
C ILE A 28 4.98 7.94 -3.75
N GLU A 29 4.46 8.16 -2.53
CA GLU A 29 5.07 9.05 -1.55
C GLU A 29 6.42 8.52 -1.05
N THR A 30 6.51 7.21 -0.78
CA THR A 30 7.78 6.56 -0.42
C THR A 30 8.86 6.83 -1.46
N VAL A 31 8.55 6.65 -2.76
CA VAL A 31 9.51 6.94 -3.84
C VAL A 31 9.77 8.44 -3.97
N ALA A 32 8.75 9.29 -3.93
CA ALA A 32 8.91 10.74 -4.06
C ALA A 32 9.78 11.35 -2.94
N ASN A 33 9.61 10.90 -1.70
CA ASN A 33 10.37 11.36 -0.54
C ASN A 33 11.77 10.74 -0.48
N GLY A 34 11.89 9.48 -0.90
CA GLY A 34 13.15 8.77 -1.00
C GLY A 34 14.08 9.34 -2.07
N CYS A 35 13.52 9.65 -3.23
CA CYS A 35 14.22 10.12 -4.43
C CYS A 35 14.11 11.62 -4.68
N LYS A 36 13.74 12.41 -3.66
CA LYS A 36 13.50 13.85 -3.82
C LYS A 36 14.67 14.56 -4.50
N THR A 37 15.89 14.31 -4.03
CA THR A 37 17.11 14.92 -4.58
C THR A 37 17.32 14.53 -6.04
N GLU A 38 17.11 13.27 -6.40
CA GLU A 38 17.29 12.75 -7.75
C GLU A 38 16.22 13.26 -8.70
N ILE A 39 14.97 13.33 -8.24
CA ILE A 39 13.85 13.92 -8.98
C ILE A 39 14.14 15.39 -9.27
N GLU A 40 14.55 16.13 -8.24
CA GLU A 40 14.92 17.53 -8.36
C GLU A 40 16.22 17.73 -9.14
N THR A 41 17.14 16.78 -9.23
CA THR A 41 18.41 17.01 -9.94
C THR A 41 18.35 16.56 -11.40
N TYR A 42 17.77 15.38 -11.63
CA TYR A 42 17.83 14.69 -12.92
C TYR A 42 16.49 14.67 -13.67
N CYS A 43 15.36 14.70 -12.95
CA CYS A 43 14.04 14.48 -13.55
C CYS A 43 13.12 15.72 -13.58
N LYS A 44 13.64 16.94 -13.37
CA LYS A 44 12.82 18.18 -13.31
C LYS A 44 11.89 18.39 -14.50
N ALA A 45 12.32 18.03 -15.70
CA ALA A 45 11.57 18.24 -16.95
C ALA A 45 10.59 17.10 -17.27
N VAL A 46 10.53 16.06 -16.42
CA VAL A 46 9.69 14.89 -16.66
C VAL A 46 8.27 15.19 -16.18
N THR A 47 7.30 15.08 -17.08
CA THR A 47 5.89 15.15 -16.71
C THR A 47 5.51 13.92 -15.86
N PRO A 48 4.92 14.07 -14.66
CA PRO A 48 4.50 12.93 -13.85
C PRO A 48 3.46 12.03 -14.53
N GLY A 49 3.35 10.78 -14.07
CA GLY A 49 2.39 9.79 -14.58
C GLY A 49 2.99 8.80 -15.59
N GLU A 50 2.20 7.76 -15.92
CA GLU A 50 2.52 6.73 -16.94
C GLU A 50 3.92 6.11 -16.81
N GLY A 51 4.42 6.01 -15.58
CA GLY A 51 5.76 5.45 -15.31
C GLY A 51 6.94 6.35 -15.72
N ARG A 52 6.72 7.55 -16.25
CA ARG A 52 7.80 8.43 -16.74
C ARG A 52 8.83 8.80 -15.67
N MET A 53 8.38 9.08 -14.45
CA MET A 53 9.29 9.38 -13.34
C MET A 53 10.20 8.20 -13.00
N LEU A 54 9.62 7.00 -12.96
CA LEU A 54 10.38 5.77 -12.71
C LEU A 54 11.37 5.48 -13.85
N ALA A 55 10.96 5.70 -15.10
CA ALA A 55 11.84 5.57 -16.26
C ALA A 55 13.03 6.55 -16.20
N CYS A 56 12.80 7.79 -15.76
CA CYS A 56 13.89 8.75 -15.56
C CYS A 56 14.85 8.31 -14.45
N LEU A 57 14.34 7.89 -13.30
CA LEU A 57 15.18 7.37 -12.21
C LEU A 57 16.00 6.14 -12.65
N TYR A 58 15.38 5.25 -13.43
CA TYR A 58 16.07 4.10 -14.02
C TYR A 58 17.19 4.50 -14.99
N ALA A 59 16.97 5.51 -15.83
CA ALA A 59 17.99 6.04 -16.75
C ALA A 59 19.17 6.72 -16.03
N HIS A 60 18.98 7.12 -14.78
CA HIS A 60 20.00 7.70 -13.91
C HIS A 60 20.37 6.77 -12.74
N GLY A 61 20.21 5.45 -12.92
CA GLY A 61 20.44 4.44 -11.88
C GLY A 61 21.82 4.52 -11.23
N ASP A 62 22.86 4.88 -11.98
CA ASP A 62 24.24 5.05 -11.51
C ASP A 62 24.44 6.29 -10.62
N LYS A 63 23.45 7.17 -10.53
CA LYS A 63 23.51 8.46 -9.82
C LYS A 63 22.51 8.55 -8.66
N LEU A 64 21.81 7.45 -8.35
CA LEU A 64 20.85 7.43 -7.26
C LEU A 64 21.60 7.38 -5.92
N SER A 65 21.13 8.16 -4.95
CA SER A 65 21.56 7.97 -3.57
C SER A 65 21.04 6.64 -3.01
N GLY A 66 21.76 6.08 -2.03
CA GLY A 66 21.28 4.88 -1.33
C GLY A 66 19.90 5.04 -0.67
N LYS A 67 19.50 6.28 -0.34
CA LYS A 67 18.14 6.58 0.13
C LYS A 67 17.10 6.37 -0.97
N CYS A 68 17.36 6.87 -2.17
CA CYS A 68 16.48 6.69 -3.32
C CYS A 68 16.42 5.23 -3.75
N GLU A 69 17.55 4.55 -3.84
CA GLU A 69 17.61 3.11 -4.14
C GLU A 69 16.78 2.28 -3.16
N TYR A 70 16.96 2.53 -1.85
CA TYR A 70 16.19 1.85 -0.81
C TYR A 70 14.68 2.13 -0.95
N ALA A 71 14.28 3.37 -1.23
CA ALA A 71 12.87 3.72 -1.40
C ALA A 71 12.25 3.05 -2.63
N LEU A 72 12.99 2.95 -3.74
CA LEU A 72 12.56 2.21 -4.92
C LEU A 72 12.40 0.71 -4.62
N TYR A 73 13.34 0.13 -3.88
CA TYR A 73 13.29 -1.27 -3.45
C TYR A 73 12.10 -1.55 -2.51
N ASP A 74 11.91 -0.72 -1.47
CA ASP A 74 10.78 -0.86 -0.55
C ASP A 74 9.44 -0.76 -1.27
N ALA A 75 9.30 0.23 -2.17
CA ALA A 75 8.09 0.40 -2.96
C ALA A 75 7.83 -0.82 -3.88
N ALA A 76 8.87 -1.38 -4.51
CA ALA A 76 8.75 -2.59 -5.32
C ALA A 76 8.30 -3.79 -4.48
N ALA A 77 8.95 -4.05 -3.34
CA ALA A 77 8.61 -5.17 -2.46
C ALA A 77 7.19 -5.06 -1.88
N ARG A 78 6.70 -3.84 -1.63
CA ARG A 78 5.32 -3.60 -1.20
C ARG A 78 4.32 -3.79 -2.34
N LEU A 79 4.65 -3.35 -3.55
CA LEU A 79 3.82 -3.57 -4.74
C LEU A 79 3.68 -5.06 -5.05
N GLU A 80 4.76 -5.82 -5.00
CA GLU A 80 4.75 -7.27 -5.22
C GLU A 80 3.82 -7.99 -4.24
N ARG A 81 3.89 -7.64 -2.95
CA ARG A 81 2.96 -8.18 -1.94
C ARG A 81 1.51 -7.84 -2.24
N ALA A 82 1.23 -6.60 -2.66
CA ALA A 82 -0.11 -6.19 -3.04
C ALA A 82 -0.63 -6.97 -4.26
N VAL A 83 0.20 -7.18 -5.28
CA VAL A 83 -0.15 -7.97 -6.48
C VAL A 83 -0.40 -9.44 -6.11
N ALA A 84 0.41 -10.02 -5.23
CA ALA A 84 0.20 -11.39 -4.75
C ALA A 84 -1.15 -11.54 -4.01
N ALA A 85 -1.48 -10.58 -3.14
CA ALA A 85 -2.77 -10.52 -2.46
C ALA A 85 -3.96 -10.41 -3.44
N LEU A 86 -3.86 -9.54 -4.44
CA LEU A 86 -4.89 -9.41 -5.47
C LEU A 86 -5.04 -10.68 -6.31
N THR A 87 -3.93 -11.34 -6.64
CA THR A 87 -3.94 -12.61 -7.39
C THR A 87 -4.61 -13.72 -6.60
N TYR A 88 -4.32 -13.79 -5.29
CA TYR A 88 -5.00 -14.72 -4.38
C TYR A 88 -6.51 -14.46 -4.39
N VAL A 89 -6.96 -13.23 -4.17
CA VAL A 89 -8.40 -12.90 -4.19
C VAL A 89 -9.04 -13.22 -5.53
N ALA A 90 -8.40 -12.87 -6.65
CA ALA A 90 -8.92 -13.16 -7.99
C ALA A 90 -9.14 -14.67 -8.20
N LYS A 91 -8.21 -15.51 -7.72
CA LYS A 91 -8.31 -16.97 -7.79
C LYS A 91 -9.41 -17.52 -6.87
N GLU A 92 -9.48 -17.04 -5.64
CA GLU A 92 -10.48 -17.52 -4.68
C GLU A 92 -11.91 -17.07 -5.04
N CYS A 93 -12.03 -15.94 -5.74
CA CYS A 93 -13.30 -15.36 -6.19
C CYS A 93 -13.68 -15.66 -7.64
N GLU A 94 -12.90 -16.46 -8.39
CA GLU A 94 -13.09 -16.65 -9.83
C GLU A 94 -14.54 -17.02 -10.21
N ALA A 95 -15.09 -18.06 -9.57
CA ALA A 95 -16.45 -18.50 -9.83
C ALA A 95 -17.50 -17.43 -9.49
N ASP A 96 -17.29 -16.68 -8.39
CA ASP A 96 -18.18 -15.60 -7.97
C ASP A 96 -18.14 -14.43 -8.94
N ILE A 97 -16.97 -14.10 -9.49
CA ILE A 97 -16.77 -13.06 -10.50
C ILE A 97 -17.48 -13.44 -11.79
N VAL A 98 -17.32 -14.67 -12.27
CA VAL A 98 -17.98 -15.14 -13.50
C VAL A 98 -19.50 -15.14 -13.34
N ALA A 99 -20.02 -15.63 -12.21
CA ALA A 99 -21.45 -15.76 -11.98
C ALA A 99 -22.15 -14.41 -11.74
N ASN A 100 -21.49 -13.46 -11.07
CA ASN A 100 -22.15 -12.24 -10.59
C ASN A 100 -21.62 -10.94 -11.23
N CYS A 101 -20.44 -10.96 -11.86
CA CYS A 101 -19.70 -9.77 -12.26
C CYS A 101 -19.07 -9.84 -13.67
N SER A 102 -19.46 -10.79 -14.51
CA SER A 102 -18.87 -11.00 -15.85
C SER A 102 -19.02 -9.81 -16.81
N GLY A 103 -20.02 -8.97 -16.63
CA GLY A 103 -20.20 -7.72 -17.39
C GLY A 103 -19.37 -6.53 -16.88
N VAL A 104 -18.60 -6.69 -15.80
CA VAL A 104 -17.85 -5.60 -15.17
C VAL A 104 -16.48 -5.47 -15.80
N LYS A 105 -16.17 -4.27 -16.30
CA LYS A 105 -14.83 -3.94 -16.79
C LYS A 105 -13.81 -4.01 -15.65
N ALA A 106 -12.73 -4.76 -15.84
CA ALA A 106 -11.63 -4.86 -14.88
C ALA A 106 -10.92 -3.51 -14.63
N GLY A 107 -10.22 -3.41 -13.50
CA GLY A 107 -9.51 -2.20 -13.05
C GLY A 107 -10.33 -1.30 -12.11
N GLU A 108 -9.65 -0.34 -11.49
CA GLU A 108 -10.23 0.69 -10.60
C GLU A 108 -11.11 0.12 -9.45
N GLY A 109 -10.87 -1.13 -9.03
CA GLY A 109 -11.66 -1.77 -7.97
C GLY A 109 -13.10 -2.14 -8.35
N ARG A 110 -13.51 -1.99 -9.62
CA ARG A 110 -14.91 -2.23 -10.04
C ARG A 110 -15.41 -3.65 -9.79
N ILE A 111 -14.56 -4.66 -10.02
CA ILE A 111 -14.93 -6.07 -9.77
C ILE A 111 -15.13 -6.31 -8.28
N LEU A 112 -14.25 -5.76 -7.43
CA LEU A 112 -14.39 -5.86 -5.98
C LEU A 112 -15.73 -5.24 -5.56
N GLN A 113 -16.02 -4.00 -5.96
CA GLN A 113 -17.31 -3.32 -5.70
C GLN A 113 -18.53 -4.15 -6.15
N CYS A 114 -18.44 -4.82 -7.30
CA CYS A 114 -19.51 -5.70 -7.76
C CYS A 114 -19.72 -6.90 -6.83
N LEU A 115 -18.64 -7.54 -6.35
CA LEU A 115 -18.72 -8.61 -5.36
C LEU A 115 -19.32 -8.11 -4.05
N GLU A 116 -19.04 -6.88 -3.62
CA GLU A 116 -19.65 -6.29 -2.42
C GLU A 116 -21.16 -6.09 -2.60
N LYS A 117 -21.58 -5.52 -3.73
CA LYS A 117 -23.00 -5.31 -4.03
C LYS A 117 -23.77 -6.62 -4.13
N ASN A 118 -23.11 -7.71 -4.52
CA ASN A 118 -23.68 -9.05 -4.61
C ASN A 118 -23.31 -9.93 -3.42
N GLU A 119 -22.92 -9.37 -2.26
CA GLU A 119 -22.36 -10.13 -1.14
C GLU A 119 -23.26 -11.32 -0.72
N ALA A 120 -24.58 -11.20 -0.77
CA ALA A 120 -25.50 -12.30 -0.46
C ALA A 120 -25.33 -13.53 -1.37
N LYS A 121 -24.83 -13.36 -2.59
CA LYS A 121 -24.61 -14.40 -3.61
C LYS A 121 -23.16 -14.87 -3.69
N VAL A 122 -22.24 -14.16 -3.04
CA VAL A 122 -20.81 -14.47 -3.06
C VAL A 122 -20.50 -15.59 -2.06
N SER A 123 -19.64 -16.53 -2.47
CA SER A 123 -19.22 -17.67 -1.67
C SER A 123 -18.50 -17.26 -0.38
N LYS A 124 -18.57 -18.11 0.65
CA LYS A 124 -17.80 -17.90 1.89
C LYS A 124 -16.29 -17.83 1.64
N ARG A 125 -15.80 -18.61 0.66
CA ARG A 125 -14.40 -18.67 0.26
C ARG A 125 -13.91 -17.33 -0.27
N CYS A 126 -14.62 -16.74 -1.23
CA CYS A 126 -14.29 -15.43 -1.77
C CYS A 126 -14.35 -14.33 -0.70
N LYS A 127 -15.38 -14.31 0.15
CA LYS A 127 -15.46 -13.35 1.28
C LYS A 127 -14.29 -13.49 2.25
N GLY A 128 -13.90 -14.73 2.54
CA GLY A 128 -12.73 -15.03 3.38
C GLY A 128 -11.47 -14.43 2.77
N ALA A 129 -11.21 -14.72 1.49
CA ALA A 129 -10.03 -14.22 0.79
C ALA A 129 -9.96 -12.69 0.78
N ILE A 130 -11.07 -11.98 0.50
CA ILE A 130 -11.13 -10.51 0.52
C ILE A 130 -10.75 -9.97 1.92
N LYS A 131 -11.28 -10.58 2.98
CA LYS A 131 -11.02 -10.18 4.37
C LYS A 131 -9.56 -10.47 4.78
N GLU A 132 -9.01 -11.61 4.37
CA GLU A 132 -7.64 -12.03 4.71
C GLU A 132 -6.58 -11.04 4.21
N VAL A 133 -6.82 -10.40 3.06
CA VAL A 133 -5.89 -9.43 2.47
C VAL A 133 -6.22 -7.97 2.81
N GLY A 134 -7.23 -7.71 3.65
CA GLY A 134 -7.60 -6.36 4.08
C GLY A 134 -8.20 -5.49 2.98
N LEU A 135 -8.88 -6.10 2.00
CA LEU A 135 -9.64 -5.37 0.96
C LEU A 135 -11.07 -5.02 1.41
N LYS A 136 -11.47 -5.44 2.62
CA LYS A 136 -12.69 -5.04 3.35
C LYS A 136 -12.45 -5.07 4.86
#